data_AF-A0A223M9C5-F1
#
_entry.id   AF-A0A223M9C5-F1
#
_cell.length_a   1.000
_cell.length_b   1.000
_cell.length_c   1.000
_cell.angle_alpha   90.00
_cell.angle_beta   90.00
_cell.angle_gamma   90.00
#
_symmetry.space_group_name_H-M   'P 1'
#
loop_
_entity.id
_entity.type
_entity.pdbx_description
1 polymer ?
#
loop_
_entity_poly.entity_id
_entity_poly.type
_entity_poly.pdbx_seq_one_letter_code
_entity_poly.pdbx_strand_id
1 'polypeptide(L)'
;MKTKDVGDFLLEKFPLENCQNWDKCGWQFLFDTKFLGATICLDLTNDVLDFALKNSSNLIITHHPFFFYQTKKEEYAYSPYKKKLTFLLKKN
;
A
#
# COMPACT_ATOMS: atom_id res chain seq x y z
N MET A 1 -13.88 8.09 11.58
CA MET A 1 -13.45 7.17 10.53
C MET A 1 -11.94 7.03 10.59
N LYS A 2 -11.46 5.80 10.71
CA LYS A 2 -10.06 5.42 10.66
C LYS A 2 -9.68 4.91 9.28
N THR A 3 -8.38 4.87 8.98
CA THR A 3 -7.85 4.25 7.75
C THR A 3 -8.27 2.79 7.60
N LYS A 4 -8.32 2.04 8.71
CA LYS A 4 -8.79 0.65 8.72
C LYS A 4 -10.25 0.54 8.27
N ASP A 5 -11.13 1.41 8.77
CA ASP A 5 -12.56 1.41 8.40
C ASP A 5 -12.74 1.54 6.87
N VAL A 6 -11.96 2.42 6.23
CA VAL A 6 -12.00 2.62 4.78
C VAL A 6 -11.50 1.40 4.03
N GLY A 7 -10.37 0.83 4.44
CA GLY A 7 -9.84 -0.35 3.76
C GLY A 7 -10.68 -1.60 3.99
N ASP A 8 -11.29 -1.78 5.16
CA ASP A 8 -12.23 -2.88 5.40
C ASP A 8 -13.48 -2.75 4.53
N PHE A 9 -14.02 -1.53 4.37
CA PHE A 9 -15.10 -1.27 3.42
C PHE A 9 -14.72 -1.65 1.98
N LEU A 10 -13.49 -1.37 1.56
CA LEU A 10 -12.99 -1.78 0.25
C LEU A 10 -12.84 -3.30 0.14
N LEU A 11 -12.36 -3.97 1.19
CA LEU A 11 -12.25 -5.44 1.21
C LEU A 11 -13.61 -6.13 1.19
N GLU A 12 -14.67 -5.52 1.74
CA GLU A 12 -16.04 -6.00 1.60
C GLU A 12 -16.53 -5.88 0.16
N LYS A 13 -16.23 -4.75 -0.51
CA LYS A 13 -16.61 -4.52 -1.92
C LYS A 13 -15.79 -5.34 -2.91
N PHE A 14 -14.53 -5.60 -2.58
CA PHE A 14 -13.56 -6.30 -3.41
C PHE A 14 -12.93 -7.45 -2.60
N PRO A 15 -13.67 -8.55 -2.40
CA PRO A 15 -13.25 -9.62 -1.50
C PRO A 15 -11.99 -10.33 -2.02
N LEU A 16 -11.07 -10.60 -1.10
CA LEU A 16 -9.79 -11.26 -1.39
C LEU A 16 -9.95 -12.70 -1.92
N GLU A 17 -11.10 -13.32 -1.67
CA GLU A 17 -11.45 -14.65 -2.17
C GLU A 17 -11.49 -14.70 -3.70
N ASN A 18 -11.70 -13.56 -4.36
CA ASN A 18 -11.69 -13.45 -5.82
C ASN A 18 -10.27 -13.32 -6.40
N CYS A 19 -9.25 -13.12 -5.56
CA CYS A 19 -7.87 -13.02 -6.00
C CYS A 19 -7.29 -14.40 -6.32
N GLN A 20 -6.34 -14.44 -7.25
CA GLN A 20 -5.58 -15.67 -7.48
C GLN A 20 -4.69 -15.98 -6.28
N ASN A 21 -4.45 -17.27 -6.01
CA ASN A 21 -3.68 -17.73 -4.86
C ASN A 21 -2.23 -17.22 -4.81
N TRP A 22 -1.66 -16.88 -5.96
CA TRP A 22 -0.31 -16.33 -6.09
C TRP A 22 -0.27 -14.82 -5.86
N ASP A 23 -1.41 -14.14 -5.85
CA ASP A 23 -1.49 -12.68 -5.74
C ASP A 23 -1.31 -12.21 -4.28
N LYS A 24 -0.70 -11.04 -4.09
CA LYS A 24 -0.38 -10.47 -2.77
C LYS A 24 -1.27 -9.28 -2.43
N CYS A 25 -2.57 -9.55 -2.39
CA CYS A 25 -3.61 -8.58 -2.12
C CYS A 25 -3.85 -8.31 -0.62
N GLY A 26 -4.60 -7.24 -0.33
CA GLY A 26 -4.96 -6.83 1.02
C GLY A 26 -3.92 -5.89 1.67
N TRP A 27 -3.91 -5.86 3.00
CA TRP A 27 -3.04 -4.95 3.76
C TRP A 27 -1.57 -5.38 3.71
N GLN A 28 -0.73 -4.58 3.08
CA GLN A 28 0.73 -4.75 3.12
C GLN A 28 1.39 -3.96 4.26
N PHE A 29 0.77 -2.82 4.61
CA PHE A 29 1.05 -2.03 5.80
C PHE A 29 -0.29 -1.59 6.38
N LEU A 30 -0.50 -1.82 7.68
CA LEU A 30 -1.70 -1.37 8.37
C LEU A 30 -1.29 -0.42 9.49
N PHE A 31 -1.66 0.85 9.33
CA PHE A 31 -1.52 1.89 10.34
C PHE A 31 -2.92 2.40 10.67
N ASP A 32 -3.51 1.92 11.78
CA ASP A 32 -4.87 2.28 12.19
C ASP A 32 -4.91 3.69 12.82
N THR A 33 -5.01 4.70 11.96
CA THR A 33 -4.97 6.13 12.33
C THR A 33 -6.23 6.85 11.88
N LYS A 34 -6.44 8.09 12.35
CA LYS A 34 -7.55 8.94 11.85
C LYS A 34 -7.42 9.11 10.34
N PHE A 35 -8.47 8.82 9.59
CA PHE A 35 -8.45 9.00 8.13
C PHE A 35 -8.35 10.48 7.76
N LEU A 36 -7.40 10.82 6.90
CA LEU A 36 -7.17 12.18 6.38
C LEU A 36 -7.44 12.27 4.88
N GLY A 37 -7.07 11.24 4.12
CA GLY A 37 -7.26 11.18 2.68
C GLY A 37 -6.69 9.89 2.09
N ALA A 38 -7.12 9.55 0.88
CA ALA A 38 -6.66 8.37 0.15
C ALA A 38 -6.03 8.75 -1.19
N THR A 39 -4.90 8.15 -1.52
CA THR A 39 -4.28 8.20 -2.85
C THR A 39 -4.45 6.82 -3.50
N ILE A 40 -5.02 6.79 -4.71
CA ILE A 40 -5.20 5.57 -5.50
C ILE A 40 -4.21 5.61 -6.67
N CYS A 41 -3.49 4.52 -6.89
CA CYS A 41 -2.45 4.43 -7.92
C CYS A 41 -2.30 3.00 -8.45
N LEU A 42 -1.58 2.84 -9.57
CA LEU A 42 -1.20 1.51 -10.06
C LEU A 42 -0.02 0.98 -9.23
N ASP A 43 1.10 1.70 -9.27
CA ASP A 43 2.33 1.40 -8.56
C ASP A 43 2.67 2.47 -7.52
N LEU A 44 3.14 2.05 -6.34
CA LEU A 44 3.70 2.97 -5.36
C LEU A 44 5.16 3.29 -5.69
N THR A 45 5.38 4.46 -6.28
CA THR A 45 6.70 5.04 -6.58
C THR A 45 7.04 6.18 -5.61
N ASN A 46 8.26 6.75 -5.71
CA ASN A 46 8.62 7.94 -4.93
C ASN A 46 7.69 9.12 -5.24
N ASP A 47 7.38 9.35 -6.52
CA ASP A 47 6.51 10.46 -6.94
C ASP A 47 5.09 10.32 -6.41
N VAL A 48 4.57 9.08 -6.35
CA VAL A 48 3.26 8.78 -5.75
C VAL A 48 3.28 9.01 -4.25
N LEU A 49 4.35 8.64 -3.55
CA LEU A 49 4.48 8.92 -2.12
C LEU A 49 4.54 10.43 -1.86
N ASP A 50 5.32 11.17 -2.64
CA ASP A 50 5.42 12.62 -2.54
C ASP A 50 4.06 13.30 -2.83
N PHE A 51 3.31 12.79 -3.82
CA PHE A 51 1.94 13.21 -4.09
C PHE A 51 1.02 12.94 -2.90
N ALA A 52 1.06 11.75 -2.31
CA ALA A 52 0.23 11.42 -1.16
C ALA A 52 0.52 12.34 0.03
N LEU A 53 1.80 12.58 0.34
CA LEU A 53 2.24 13.49 1.41
C LEU A 53 1.79 14.93 1.15
N LYS A 54 2.00 15.45 -0.08
CA LYS A 54 1.58 16.80 -0.46
C LYS A 54 0.07 17.01 -0.31
N ASN A 55 -0.71 15.97 -0.57
CA ASN A 55 -2.18 15.99 -0.44
C ASN A 55 -2.66 15.51 0.94
N SER A 56 -1.76 15.32 1.91
CA SER A 56 -2.10 14.85 3.28
C SER A 56 -2.92 13.56 3.30
N SER A 57 -2.69 12.67 2.32
CA SER A 57 -3.28 11.34 2.29
C SER A 57 -2.48 10.38 3.16
N ASN A 58 -3.17 9.67 4.05
CA ASN A 58 -2.57 8.67 4.95
C ASN A 58 -3.08 7.24 4.68
N LEU A 59 -3.77 7.05 3.55
CA LEU A 59 -4.08 5.75 2.98
C LEU A 59 -3.61 5.74 1.52
N ILE A 60 -2.82 4.74 1.15
CA ILE A 60 -2.39 4.53 -0.25
C ILE A 60 -2.96 3.18 -0.69
N ILE A 61 -3.70 3.20 -1.80
CA ILE A 61 -4.31 2.02 -2.41
C ILE A 61 -3.62 1.81 -3.76
N THR A 62 -2.98 0.65 -3.93
CA THR A 62 -2.28 0.27 -5.17
C THR A 62 -3.05 -0.82 -5.89
N HIS A 63 -3.02 -0.83 -7.22
CA HIS A 63 -3.45 -1.99 -8.00
C HIS A 63 -2.39 -3.10 -7.97
N HIS A 64 -1.13 -2.74 -8.20
CA HIS A 64 -0.03 -3.69 -8.12
C HIS A 64 0.45 -3.84 -6.68
N PRO A 65 0.65 -5.07 -6.17
CA PRO A 65 1.21 -5.28 -4.84
C PRO A 65 2.59 -4.61 -4.70
N PHE A 66 2.76 -3.78 -3.66
CA PHE A 66 4.06 -3.18 -3.38
C PHE A 66 5.09 -4.23 -2.94
N PHE A 67 4.69 -5.22 -2.15
CA PHE A 67 5.42 -6.47 -1.95
C PHE A 67 4.73 -7.61 -2.70
N PHE A 68 5.36 -8.12 -3.74
CA PHE A 68 4.85 -9.24 -4.53
C PHE A 68 5.65 -10.53 -4.27
N TYR A 69 6.97 -10.40 -4.14
CA TYR A 69 7.85 -11.55 -3.93
C TYR A 69 7.73 -12.13 -2.52
N GLN A 70 8.12 -13.39 -2.37
CA GLN A 70 7.99 -14.12 -1.12
C GLN A 70 8.84 -13.52 0.01
N THR A 71 9.97 -12.89 -0.35
CA THR A 71 10.86 -12.25 0.63
C THR A 71 11.15 -10.79 0.26
N LYS A 72 11.34 -9.95 1.28
CA LYS A 72 11.77 -8.56 1.08
C LYS A 72 13.14 -8.46 0.43
N LYS A 73 14.03 -9.45 0.68
CA LYS A 73 15.35 -9.51 0.04
C LYS A 73 15.20 -9.65 -1.48
N GLU A 74 14.33 -10.56 -1.92
CA GLU A 74 14.01 -10.76 -3.33
C GLU A 74 13.32 -9.53 -3.92
N GLU A 75 12.33 -8.96 -3.21
CA GLU A 75 11.67 -7.73 -3.63
C GLU A 75 12.68 -6.60 -3.88
N TYR A 76 13.62 -6.38 -2.96
CA TYR A 76 14.62 -5.32 -3.11
C TYR A 76 15.72 -5.67 -4.11
N ALA A 77 15.90 -6.95 -4.46
CA ALA A 77 16.80 -7.33 -5.53
C ALA A 77 16.20 -6.97 -6.91
N TYR A 78 14.91 -7.26 -7.12
CA TYR A 78 14.21 -6.93 -8.36
C TYR A 78 13.76 -5.46 -8.44
N SER A 79 13.40 -4.85 -7.31
CA SER A 79 12.90 -3.48 -7.19
C SER A 79 13.62 -2.70 -6.08
N PRO A 80 14.89 -2.32 -6.26
CA PRO A 80 15.70 -1.69 -5.21
C PRO A 80 15.12 -0.40 -4.62
N TYR A 81 14.38 0.37 -5.43
CA TYR A 81 13.76 1.62 -5.00
C TYR A 81 12.77 1.43 -3.83
N LYS A 82 12.13 0.25 -3.73
CA LYS A 82 11.18 -0.08 -2.67
C LYS A 82 11.82 -0.10 -1.28
N LYS A 83 13.16 -0.28 -1.20
CA LYS A 83 13.89 -0.24 0.07
C LYS A 83 13.83 1.14 0.72
N LYS A 84 14.07 2.21 -0.07
CA LYS A 84 13.96 3.60 0.41
C LYS A 84 12.51 3.92 0.78
N LEU A 85 11.56 3.56 -0.08
CA LEU A 85 10.13 3.77 0.19
C LEU A 85 9.66 3.09 1.46
N THR A 86 10.05 1.84 1.69
CA THR A 86 9.69 1.11 2.92
C THR A 86 10.18 1.81 4.18
N PHE A 87 11.36 2.42 4.14
CA PHE A 87 11.87 3.22 5.26
C PHE A 87 11.01 4.47 5.48
N LEU A 88 10.65 5.19 4.42
CA LEU A 88 9.83 6.39 4.50
C LEU A 88 8.41 6.09 5.01
N LEU A 89 7.77 5.03 4.50
CA LEU A 89 6.42 4.61 4.90
C LEU A 89 6.29 4.23 6.37
N LYS A 90 7.39 3.85 7.03
CA LYS A 90 7.40 3.48 8.45
C LYS A 90 7.70 4.64 9.39
N LYS A 91 8.21 5.74 8.86
CA LYS A 91 8.65 6.90 9.64
C LYS A 91 7.57 7.97 9.76
N ASN A 92 6.71 8.05 8.74
CA ASN A 92 5.57 8.95 8.65
C ASN A 92 4.28 8.21 8.98
#